data_AF-A0A8K0PU66-F1
#
_entry.id   AF-A0A8K0PU66-F1
#
_cell.length_a   1.000
_cell.length_b   1.000
_cell.length_c   1.000
_cell.angle_alpha   90.00
_cell.angle_beta   90.00
_cell.angle_gamma   90.00
#
_symmetry.space_group_name_H-M   'P 1'
#
loop_
_entity.id
_entity.type
_entity.pdbx_description
1 polymer ?
#
loop_
_entity_poly.entity_id
_entity_poly.type
_entity_poly.pdbx_seq_one_letter_code
_entity_poly.pdbx_strand_id
1 'polypeptide(L)'
;DKSSEPYRSMLSSPKAQFFNTSSPGLNVGLVTEGKKSWYRVAKELNERSSPLLLQCDRLHAVFVRKEDAQPLQEALGSDRPTTVLDAAEQEKLNSQLDLRLRSSKGKEALLVISTRSLEGAIDALVSISTPIQQLAVLGPEAPKVHDFAKRWVSAKVISVGSICPVALPGKSIVARGEAIS
;
A
#
# COMPACT_ATOMS: atom_id res chain seq x y z
N ASP A 1 17.42 -41.75 -3.67
CA ASP A 1 16.99 -40.43 -3.15
C ASP A 1 18.14 -39.61 -2.60
N LYS A 2 18.69 -38.70 -3.40
CA LYS A 2 19.74 -37.75 -2.99
C LYS A 2 19.48 -36.34 -3.55
N SER A 3 18.23 -35.88 -3.55
CA SER A 3 17.96 -34.44 -3.64
C SER A 3 18.09 -33.85 -2.24
N SER A 4 19.30 -33.85 -1.69
CA SER A 4 19.59 -33.12 -0.45
C SER A 4 19.41 -31.64 -0.77
N GLU A 5 18.31 -31.05 -0.28
CA GLU A 5 18.02 -29.64 -0.47
C GLU A 5 19.25 -28.80 -0.09
N PRO A 6 19.82 -28.04 -1.03
CA PRO A 6 21.13 -27.38 -0.86
C PRO A 6 21.14 -26.34 0.27
N TYR A 7 19.96 -25.95 0.76
CA TYR A 7 19.80 -24.95 1.80
C TYR A 7 19.58 -25.54 3.19
N ARG A 8 19.39 -26.86 3.34
CA ARG A 8 19.01 -27.46 4.63
C ARG A 8 20.03 -27.16 5.73
N SER A 9 21.33 -27.27 5.43
CA SER A 9 22.40 -26.93 6.38
C SER A 9 22.44 -25.44 6.75
N MET A 10 22.09 -24.56 5.81
CA MET A 10 22.02 -23.11 6.04
C MET A 10 20.79 -22.73 6.87
N LEU A 11 19.62 -23.31 6.57
CA LEU A 11 18.37 -23.06 7.28
C LEU A 11 18.36 -23.66 8.70
N SER A 12 19.11 -24.74 8.93
CA SER A 12 19.29 -25.36 10.25
C SER A 12 20.41 -24.72 11.08
N SER A 13 21.11 -23.71 10.55
CA SER A 13 22.16 -23.02 11.29
C SER A 13 21.58 -22.24 12.48
N PRO A 14 22.20 -22.27 13.67
CA PRO A 14 21.77 -21.44 14.81
C PRO A 14 21.95 -19.93 14.56
N LYS A 15 22.62 -19.55 13.46
CA LYS A 15 22.73 -18.16 12.99
C LYS A 15 21.62 -17.76 12.02
N ALA A 16 20.84 -18.72 11.50
CA ALA A 16 19.73 -18.42 10.62
C ALA A 16 18.57 -17.82 11.43
N GLN A 17 18.00 -16.73 10.93
CA GLN A 17 16.85 -16.08 11.53
C GLN A 17 15.76 -15.92 10.48
N PHE A 18 14.56 -16.37 10.82
CA PHE A 18 13.38 -16.21 9.99
C PHE A 18 12.57 -15.03 10.50
N PHE A 19 12.20 -14.14 9.59
CA PHE A 19 11.34 -13.01 9.90
C PHE A 19 10.00 -13.22 9.24
N ASN A 20 8.93 -13.12 10.02
CA ASN A 20 7.59 -13.09 9.47
C ASN A 20 7.35 -11.71 8.83
N THR A 21 7.09 -11.65 7.53
CA THR A 21 6.79 -10.41 6.79
C THR A 21 5.29 -10.15 6.64
N SER A 22 4.45 -10.94 7.31
CA SER A 22 2.99 -10.76 7.39
C SER A 22 2.67 -9.50 8.20
N SER A 23 2.86 -8.35 7.57
CA SER A 23 2.60 -7.05 8.17
C SER A 23 1.11 -6.75 8.16
N PRO A 24 0.52 -6.29 9.28
CA PRO A 24 -0.85 -5.79 9.29
C PRO A 24 -0.99 -4.48 8.51
N GLY A 25 0.12 -3.84 8.12
CA GLY A 25 0.11 -2.52 7.51
C GLY A 25 -0.46 -2.46 6.09
N LEU A 26 -0.76 -1.23 5.67
CA LEU A 26 -1.32 -0.90 4.37
C LEU A 26 -0.22 -0.39 3.42
N ASN A 27 -0.22 -0.90 2.19
CA ASN A 27 0.40 -0.23 1.04
C ASN A 27 -0.63 0.70 0.39
N VAL A 28 -0.29 1.97 0.26
CA VAL A 28 -1.19 3.04 -0.20
C VAL A 28 -0.49 3.89 -1.26
N GLY A 29 -1.23 4.32 -2.27
CA GLY A 29 -0.78 5.28 -3.28
C GLY A 29 -1.37 6.67 -3.04
N LEU A 30 -0.65 7.70 -3.45
CA LEU A 30 -1.07 9.09 -3.46
C LEU A 30 -0.73 9.68 -4.81
N VAL A 31 -1.74 10.03 -5.60
CA VAL A 31 -1.57 10.66 -6.91
C VAL A 31 -1.52 12.17 -6.72
N THR A 32 -0.37 12.77 -7.02
CA THR A 32 -0.09 14.20 -6.88
C THR A 32 -0.70 15.02 -8.00
N GLU A 33 -0.50 16.33 -7.97
CA GLU A 33 -0.99 17.25 -8.99
C GLU A 33 -0.16 17.20 -10.30
N GLY A 34 -0.60 17.99 -11.28
CA GLY A 34 0.08 18.18 -12.56
C GLY A 34 -0.43 17.29 -13.70
N LYS A 35 0.21 17.43 -14.88
CA LYS A 35 -0.16 16.72 -16.11
C LYS A 35 0.38 15.29 -16.08
N LYS A 36 -0.51 14.33 -15.89
CA LYS A 36 -0.17 12.91 -15.67
C LYS A 36 -0.37 12.11 -16.95
N SER A 37 0.40 11.03 -17.08
CA SER A 37 0.06 9.96 -18.01
C SER A 37 -0.83 8.96 -17.27
N TRP A 38 -2.16 9.11 -17.42
CA TRP A 38 -3.13 8.25 -16.76
C TRP A 38 -2.96 6.77 -17.11
N TYR A 39 -2.59 6.48 -18.36
CA TYR A 39 -2.22 5.13 -18.78
C TYR A 39 -1.09 4.53 -17.92
N ARG A 40 0.00 5.28 -17.70
CA ARG A 40 1.13 4.78 -16.89
C ARG A 40 0.73 4.58 -15.43
N VAL A 41 0.02 5.54 -14.86
CA VAL A 41 -0.48 5.47 -13.48
C VAL A 41 -1.41 4.27 -13.31
N ALA A 42 -2.40 4.11 -14.20
CA ALA A 42 -3.35 3.01 -14.14
C ALA A 42 -2.69 1.64 -14.35
N LYS A 43 -1.74 1.53 -15.29
CA LYS A 43 -0.95 0.30 -15.50
C LYS A 43 -0.26 -0.12 -14.21
N GLU A 44 0.44 0.82 -13.57
CA GLU A 44 1.18 0.53 -12.34
C GLU A 44 0.25 0.18 -11.17
N LEU A 45 -0.85 0.92 -11.02
CA LEU A 45 -1.88 0.61 -10.02
C LEU A 45 -2.46 -0.79 -10.24
N ASN A 46 -2.74 -1.18 -11.49
CA ASN A 46 -3.29 -2.49 -11.83
C ASN A 46 -2.32 -3.62 -11.53
N GLU A 47 -1.06 -3.50 -11.97
CA GLU A 47 -0.01 -4.47 -11.70
C GLU A 47 0.18 -4.67 -10.19
N ARG A 48 0.17 -3.58 -9.42
CA ARG A 48 0.47 -3.60 -7.98
C ARG A 48 -0.72 -3.90 -7.09
N SER A 49 -1.94 -3.77 -7.58
CA SER A 49 -3.14 -4.22 -6.85
C SER A 49 -3.65 -5.58 -7.33
N SER A 50 -2.88 -6.32 -8.12
CA SER A 50 -3.26 -7.64 -8.63
C SER A 50 -3.52 -8.66 -7.50
N PRO A 51 -4.58 -9.48 -7.58
CA PRO A 51 -4.80 -10.59 -6.65
C PRO A 51 -3.70 -11.67 -6.71
N LEU A 52 -2.92 -11.70 -7.81
CA LEU A 52 -1.80 -12.62 -7.97
C LEU A 52 -0.61 -12.27 -7.06
N LEU A 53 -0.58 -11.06 -6.49
CA LEU A 53 0.43 -10.65 -5.53
C LEU A 53 0.07 -11.10 -4.12
N LEU A 54 1.09 -11.42 -3.32
CA LEU A 54 0.93 -11.62 -1.89
C LEU A 54 0.30 -10.37 -1.26
N GLN A 55 -0.57 -10.58 -0.28
CA GLN A 55 -1.28 -9.49 0.39
C GLN A 55 -0.33 -8.41 0.97
N CYS A 56 0.87 -8.82 1.43
CA CYS A 56 1.89 -7.89 1.94
C CYS A 56 2.51 -6.99 0.86
N ASP A 57 2.46 -7.40 -0.41
CA ASP A 57 3.04 -6.70 -1.56
C ASP A 57 1.97 -6.03 -2.41
N ARG A 58 0.69 -6.21 -2.08
CA ARG A 58 -0.42 -5.65 -2.84
C ARG A 58 -0.71 -4.22 -2.42
N LEU A 59 -1.00 -3.36 -3.40
CA LEU A 59 -1.54 -2.02 -3.18
C LEU A 59 -3.02 -2.13 -2.80
N HIS A 60 -3.37 -1.56 -1.66
CA HIS A 60 -4.74 -1.65 -1.13
C HIS A 60 -5.58 -0.44 -1.53
N ALA A 61 -5.01 0.76 -1.47
CA ALA A 61 -5.74 1.97 -1.75
C ALA A 61 -4.91 2.99 -2.51
N VAL A 62 -5.59 3.88 -3.23
CA VAL A 62 -5.01 5.05 -3.88
C VAL A 62 -5.83 6.28 -3.57
N PHE A 63 -5.16 7.33 -3.11
CA PHE A 63 -5.72 8.66 -2.93
C PHE A 63 -5.50 9.47 -4.20
N VAL A 64 -6.55 10.12 -4.66
CA VAL A 64 -6.55 10.93 -5.88
C VAL A 64 -7.43 12.16 -5.65
N ARG A 65 -7.11 13.28 -6.30
CA ARG A 65 -8.00 14.45 -6.23
C ARG A 65 -9.31 14.18 -6.97
N LYS A 66 -10.38 14.87 -6.59
CA LYS A 66 -11.72 14.65 -7.13
C LYS A 66 -11.78 14.85 -8.65
N GLU A 67 -11.11 15.87 -9.17
CA GLU A 67 -10.98 16.16 -10.60
C GLU A 67 -10.18 15.09 -11.36
N ASP A 68 -9.32 14.37 -10.65
CA ASP A 68 -8.42 13.36 -11.19
C ASP A 68 -9.04 11.94 -11.09
N ALA A 69 -10.15 11.78 -10.36
CA ALA A 69 -10.78 10.49 -10.09
C ALA A 69 -11.44 9.86 -11.34
N GLN A 70 -12.12 10.66 -12.16
CA GLN A 70 -12.75 10.17 -13.38
C GLN A 70 -11.71 9.76 -14.44
N PRO A 71 -10.71 10.58 -14.80
CA PRO A 71 -9.65 10.17 -15.71
C PRO A 71 -8.91 8.91 -15.26
N LEU A 72 -8.72 8.76 -13.94
CA LEU A 72 -8.12 7.55 -13.38
C LEU A 72 -9.02 6.32 -13.57
N GLN A 73 -10.32 6.42 -13.30
CA GLN A 73 -11.26 5.32 -13.49
C GLN A 73 -11.34 4.88 -14.95
N GLU A 74 -11.42 5.83 -15.88
CA GLU A 74 -11.40 5.56 -17.31
C GLU A 74 -10.13 4.81 -17.73
N ALA A 75 -8.98 5.17 -17.16
CA ALA A 75 -7.72 4.51 -17.44
C ALA A 75 -7.55 3.14 -16.76
N LEU A 76 -8.18 2.92 -15.59
CA LEU A 76 -8.17 1.63 -14.89
C LEU A 76 -9.05 0.59 -15.59
N GLY A 77 -10.09 1.03 -16.29
CA GLY A 77 -11.06 0.18 -16.98
C GLY A 77 -12.20 -0.30 -16.08
N SER A 78 -13.31 -0.70 -16.70
CA SER A 78 -14.57 -1.06 -16.04
C SER A 78 -14.55 -2.38 -15.26
N ASP A 79 -13.52 -3.19 -15.46
CA ASP A 79 -13.48 -4.59 -15.00
C ASP A 79 -13.10 -4.75 -13.52
N ARG A 80 -12.88 -3.65 -12.79
CA ARG A 80 -12.50 -3.71 -11.37
C ARG A 80 -13.47 -3.00 -10.45
N PRO A 81 -13.75 -3.57 -9.27
CA PRO A 81 -14.56 -2.92 -8.25
C PRO A 81 -13.78 -1.77 -7.60
N THR A 82 -13.74 -0.61 -8.25
CA THR A 82 -13.27 0.64 -7.66
C THR A 82 -14.40 1.23 -6.84
N THR A 83 -14.26 1.23 -5.51
CA THR A 83 -15.17 2.01 -4.66
C THR A 83 -14.63 3.42 -4.56
N VAL A 84 -15.33 4.39 -5.13
CA VAL A 84 -15.00 5.82 -5.00
C VAL A 84 -15.57 6.32 -3.68
N LEU A 85 -14.71 6.79 -2.79
CA LEU A 85 -15.11 7.48 -1.57
C LEU A 85 -14.89 8.98 -1.75
N ASP A 86 -15.95 9.79 -1.68
CA ASP A 86 -15.83 11.25 -1.63
C ASP A 86 -15.48 11.65 -0.19
N ALA A 87 -14.28 12.21 0.01
CA ALA A 87 -13.81 12.64 1.32
C ALA A 87 -14.46 13.95 1.82
N ALA A 88 -15.65 14.30 1.33
CA ALA A 88 -16.32 15.57 1.61
C ALA A 88 -16.80 15.78 3.07
N GLU A 89 -16.85 14.74 3.91
CA GLU A 89 -17.35 14.80 5.31
C GLU A 89 -16.37 14.15 6.32
N GLN A 90 -15.27 14.86 6.59
CA GLN A 90 -14.05 14.34 7.24
C GLN A 90 -14.25 13.62 8.60
N GLU A 91 -15.16 14.07 9.48
CA GLU A 91 -15.29 13.53 10.84
C GLU A 91 -15.98 12.16 10.93
N LYS A 92 -17.02 11.93 10.11
CA LYS A 92 -17.72 10.63 10.05
C LYS A 92 -16.94 9.62 9.20
N LEU A 93 -15.99 10.11 8.40
CA LEU A 93 -15.17 9.35 7.48
C LEU A 93 -14.02 8.61 8.15
N ASN A 94 -13.35 9.14 9.18
CA ASN A 94 -12.12 8.52 9.69
C ASN A 94 -12.34 7.08 10.19
N SER A 95 -13.40 6.84 10.96
CA SER A 95 -13.77 5.50 11.43
C SER A 95 -14.28 4.59 10.31
N GLN A 96 -14.94 5.14 9.29
CA GLN A 96 -15.36 4.38 8.11
C GLN A 96 -14.22 4.08 7.13
N LEU A 97 -13.23 4.98 7.03
CA LEU A 97 -12.10 4.92 6.12
C LEU A 97 -11.17 3.77 6.55
N ASP A 98 -10.83 3.71 7.83
CA ASP A 98 -10.08 2.57 8.39
C ASP A 98 -10.77 1.24 8.12
N LEU A 99 -12.09 1.18 8.33
CA LEU A 99 -12.87 -0.04 8.10
C LEU A 99 -12.87 -0.43 6.61
N ARG A 100 -13.01 0.54 5.71
CA ARG A 100 -12.95 0.31 4.25
C ARG A 100 -11.55 -0.09 3.78
N LEU A 101 -10.50 0.50 4.34
CA LEU A 101 -9.11 0.14 4.03
C LEU A 101 -8.80 -1.29 4.47
N ARG A 102 -9.19 -1.67 5.69
CA ARG A 102 -9.06 -3.05 6.18
C ARG A 102 -9.86 -4.03 5.32
N SER A 103 -11.07 -3.64 4.93
CA SER A 103 -11.92 -4.45 4.05
C SER A 103 -11.30 -4.63 2.65
N SER A 104 -10.77 -3.56 2.06
CA SER A 104 -10.10 -3.60 0.74
C SER A 104 -8.86 -4.48 0.77
N LYS A 105 -8.07 -4.40 1.86
CA LYS A 105 -6.94 -5.30 2.08
C LYS A 105 -7.33 -6.77 2.03
N GLY A 106 -8.54 -7.13 2.50
CA GLY A 106 -9.08 -8.49 2.42
C GLY A 106 -9.72 -8.85 1.07
N LYS A 107 -10.37 -7.90 0.38
CA LYS A 107 -11.23 -8.15 -0.78
C LYS A 107 -10.54 -8.19 -2.15
N GLU A 108 -9.20 -8.20 -2.17
CA GLU A 108 -8.40 -8.24 -3.42
C GLU A 108 -8.74 -7.14 -4.43
N ALA A 109 -9.23 -6.01 -3.93
CA ALA A 109 -9.72 -4.90 -4.72
C ALA A 109 -9.01 -3.60 -4.33
N LEU A 110 -8.65 -2.80 -5.34
CA LEU A 110 -8.11 -1.47 -5.15
C LEU A 110 -9.20 -0.49 -4.72
N LEU A 111 -9.03 0.13 -3.56
CA LEU A 111 -9.90 1.22 -3.10
C LEU A 111 -9.42 2.56 -3.68
N VAL A 112 -10.31 3.31 -4.34
CA VAL A 112 -9.99 4.64 -4.90
C VAL A 112 -10.64 5.71 -4.02
N ILE A 113 -9.82 6.54 -3.38
CA ILE A 113 -10.29 7.54 -2.43
C ILE A 113 -10.12 8.90 -3.09
N SER A 114 -11.24 9.57 -3.35
CA SER A 114 -11.25 10.92 -3.92
C SER A 114 -11.22 11.97 -2.83
N THR A 115 -10.27 12.89 -2.91
CA THR A 115 -10.12 14.00 -1.96
C THR A 115 -10.25 15.34 -2.67
N ARG A 116 -10.62 16.39 -1.92
CA ARG A 116 -10.73 17.74 -2.49
C ARG A 116 -9.35 18.37 -2.79
N SER A 117 -8.34 17.98 -2.02
CA SER A 117 -6.97 18.47 -2.19
C SER A 117 -5.96 17.42 -1.75
N LEU A 118 -4.68 17.72 -2.00
CA LEU A 118 -3.55 16.93 -1.54
C LEU A 118 -3.44 16.95 -0.01
N GLU A 119 -3.62 18.11 0.62
CA GLU A 119 -3.61 18.28 2.07
C GLU A 119 -4.71 17.43 2.71
N GLY A 120 -5.92 17.45 2.15
CA GLY A 120 -7.01 16.60 2.64
C GLY A 120 -6.71 15.10 2.52
N ALA A 121 -5.91 14.67 1.53
CA ALA A 121 -5.41 13.30 1.44
C ALA A 121 -4.39 12.99 2.52
N ILE A 122 -3.46 13.92 2.81
CA ILE A 122 -2.48 13.77 3.89
C ILE A 122 -3.18 13.74 5.24
N ASP A 123 -4.13 14.64 5.51
CA ASP A 123 -4.91 14.65 6.76
C ASP A 123 -5.66 13.34 6.97
N ALA A 124 -6.26 12.81 5.90
CA ALA A 124 -6.88 11.49 5.93
C ALA A 124 -5.84 10.40 6.26
N LEU A 125 -4.67 10.42 5.61
CA LEU A 125 -3.59 9.46 5.87
C LEU A 125 -3.05 9.50 7.31
N VAL A 126 -2.94 10.71 7.88
CA VAL A 126 -2.52 10.94 9.28
C VAL A 126 -3.58 10.41 10.26
N SER A 127 -4.85 10.47 9.89
CA SER A 127 -5.97 10.06 10.74
C SER A 127 -6.24 8.55 10.74
N ILE A 128 -5.58 7.77 9.88
CA ILE A 128 -5.74 6.31 9.78
C ILE A 128 -5.06 5.63 10.97
N SER A 129 -5.81 4.81 11.71
CA SER A 129 -5.26 4.00 12.81
C SER A 129 -4.45 2.79 12.32
N THR A 130 -4.78 2.28 11.13
CA THR A 130 -4.08 1.14 10.53
C THR A 130 -2.68 1.55 10.06
N PRO A 131 -1.59 0.90 10.50
CA PRO A 131 -0.23 1.31 10.14
C PRO A 131 -0.01 1.35 8.62
N ILE A 132 0.65 2.39 8.11
CA ILE A 132 1.04 2.47 6.70
C ILE A 132 2.42 1.85 6.53
N GLN A 133 2.49 0.75 5.80
CA GLN A 133 3.75 0.08 5.50
C GLN A 133 4.49 0.79 4.38
N GLN A 134 3.78 1.12 3.32
CA GLN A 134 4.35 1.76 2.15
C GLN A 134 3.40 2.85 1.65
N LEU A 135 3.95 4.03 1.41
CA LEU A 135 3.29 5.13 0.71
C LEU A 135 3.98 5.35 -0.64
N ALA A 136 3.28 5.12 -1.75
CA ALA A 136 3.76 5.51 -3.07
C ALA A 136 3.23 6.89 -3.44
N VAL A 137 4.11 7.82 -3.74
CA VAL A 137 3.76 9.15 -4.25
C VAL A 137 3.95 9.14 -5.77
N LEU A 138 2.87 9.31 -6.51
CA LEU A 138 2.80 9.14 -7.97
C LEU A 138 2.43 10.44 -8.66
N GLY A 139 2.99 10.68 -9.84
CA GLY A 139 2.71 11.88 -10.63
C GLY A 139 3.92 12.79 -10.78
N PRO A 140 3.80 13.84 -11.62
CA PRO A 140 4.94 14.70 -11.97
C PRO A 140 5.46 15.52 -10.78
N GLU A 141 4.58 15.84 -9.82
CA GLU A 141 4.93 16.61 -8.62
C GLU A 141 5.30 15.74 -7.42
N ALA A 142 5.45 14.42 -7.61
CA ALA A 142 5.79 13.48 -6.56
C ALA A 142 7.05 13.86 -5.74
N PRO A 143 8.14 14.39 -6.34
CA PRO A 143 9.29 14.83 -5.55
C PRO A 143 8.97 15.97 -4.57
N LYS A 144 8.11 16.92 -4.94
CA LYS A 144 7.72 18.04 -4.05
C LYS A 144 6.82 17.55 -2.92
N VAL A 145 5.88 16.66 -3.25
CA VAL A 145 4.94 16.09 -2.28
C VAL A 145 5.63 15.13 -1.31
N HIS A 146 6.68 14.43 -1.74
CA HIS A 146 7.46 13.53 -0.90
C HIS A 146 7.95 14.20 0.39
N ASP A 147 8.55 15.40 0.29
CA ASP A 147 9.12 16.07 1.45
C ASP A 147 8.04 16.47 2.47
N PHE A 148 6.85 16.82 1.97
CA PHE A 148 5.69 17.07 2.80
C PHE A 148 5.16 15.78 3.43
N ALA A 149 4.88 14.75 2.62
CA ALA A 149 4.34 13.48 3.08
C ALA A 149 5.25 12.79 4.11
N LYS A 150 6.57 12.87 3.93
CA LYS A 150 7.56 12.30 4.86
C LYS A 150 7.51 12.92 6.25
N ARG A 151 7.11 14.20 6.37
CA ARG A 151 7.03 14.90 7.67
C ARG A 151 5.76 14.55 8.44
N TRP A 152 4.68 14.24 7.73
CA TRP A 152 3.35 14.10 8.34
C TRP A 152 2.87 12.66 8.40
N VAL A 153 3.09 11.87 7.35
CA VAL A 153 2.58 10.50 7.25
C VAL A 153 3.57 9.53 7.89
N SER A 154 3.11 8.78 8.88
CA SER A 154 3.88 7.74 9.57
C SER A 154 3.99 6.44 8.74
N ALA A 155 4.51 6.54 7.51
CA ALA A 155 4.78 5.41 6.63
C ALA A 155 6.18 4.84 6.88
N LYS A 156 6.34 3.51 6.88
CA LYS A 156 7.67 2.89 7.04
C LYS A 156 8.56 3.05 5.82
N VAL A 157 7.96 3.01 4.63
CA VAL A 157 8.63 3.21 3.33
C VAL A 157 7.84 4.22 2.53
N ILE A 158 8.54 5.16 1.89
CA ILE A 158 7.96 6.08 0.92
C ILE A 158 8.69 5.89 -0.40
N SER A 159 7.94 5.58 -1.46
CA SER A 159 8.45 5.49 -2.83
C SER A 159 7.95 6.68 -3.65
N VAL A 160 8.77 7.16 -4.58
CA VAL A 160 8.48 8.36 -5.39
C VAL A 160 8.55 7.98 -6.86
N GLY A 161 7.48 8.28 -7.61
CA GLY A 161 7.40 8.04 -9.05
C GLY A 161 7.11 6.58 -9.45
N SER A 162 7.16 5.64 -8.50
CA SER A 162 6.76 4.25 -8.68
C SER A 162 6.21 3.64 -7.39
N ILE A 163 5.49 2.53 -7.51
CA ILE A 163 4.96 1.69 -6.44
C ILE A 163 5.93 0.53 -6.25
N CYS A 164 6.67 0.58 -5.13
CA CYS A 164 7.61 -0.45 -4.73
C CYS A 164 7.20 -0.98 -3.34
N PRO A 165 6.26 -1.93 -3.29
CA PRO A 165 5.88 -2.60 -2.04
C PRO A 165 7.10 -3.33 -1.49
N VAL A 166 7.38 -3.14 -0.21
CA VAL A 166 8.50 -3.78 0.46
C VAL A 166 7.94 -4.67 1.55
N ALA A 167 8.16 -5.97 1.45
CA ALA A 167 7.91 -6.92 2.52
C ALA A 167 8.85 -6.60 3.69
N LEU A 168 8.33 -5.90 4.69
CA LEU A 168 9.12 -5.54 5.86
C LEU A 168 9.07 -6.65 6.90
N PRO A 169 10.20 -6.99 7.54
CA PRO A 169 10.18 -7.93 8.65
C PRO A 169 9.28 -7.39 9.77
N GLY A 170 8.38 -8.26 10.25
CA GLY A 170 7.61 -8.02 11.46
C GLY A 170 8.53 -7.93 12.67
N LYS A 171 8.02 -7.38 13.78
CA LYS A 171 8.74 -7.47 15.07
C LYS A 171 8.93 -8.95 15.39
N SER A 172 10.19 -9.40 15.44
CA SER A 172 10.54 -10.78 15.74
C SER A 172 9.96 -11.15 17.10
N ILE A 173 8.99 -12.06 17.11
CA ILE A 173 8.82 -12.92 18.27
C ILE A 173 9.86 -14.01 18.03
N VAL A 174 10.93 -13.99 18.82
CA VAL A 174 11.92 -15.08 18.80
C VAL A 174 11.17 -16.34 19.20
N ALA A 175 10.66 -17.09 18.22
CA ALA A 175 10.27 -18.46 18.44
C ALA A 175 11.58 -19.20 18.68
N ARG A 176 11.97 -19.33 19.96
CA ARG A 176 12.96 -20.33 20.34
C ARG A 176 12.42 -21.64 19.81
N GLY A 177 13.16 -22.23 18.87
CA GLY A 177 12.81 -23.53 18.32
C GLY A 177 12.77 -24.53 19.46
N GLU A 178 11.57 -24.87 19.92
CA GLU A 178 11.36 -26.14 20.58
C GLU A 178 11.46 -27.18 19.46
N ALA A 179 12.64 -27.81 19.42
CA ALA A 179 12.85 -29.00 18.64
C ALA A 179 11.83 -30.04 19.10
N ILE A 180 10.96 -30.43 18.18
CA ILE A 180 10.11 -31.60 18.36
C ILE A 180 11.06 -32.81 18.35
N SER A 181 11.23 -33.44 19.51
CA SER A 181 11.79 -34.79 19.68
C SER A 181 10.87 -35.57 20.59
#